data_AF-A0A3M9LS19-F1
#
_entry.id   AF-A0A3M9LS19-F1
#
_cell.length_a   1.000
_cell.length_b   1.000
_cell.length_c   1.000
_cell.angle_alpha   90.00
_cell.angle_beta   90.00
_cell.angle_gamma   90.00
#
_symmetry.space_group_name_H-M   'P 1'
#
loop_
_entity.id
_entity.type
_entity.pdbx_description
1 polymer ?
#
loop_
_entity_poly.entity_id
_entity_poly.type
_entity_poly.pdbx_seq_one_letter_code
_entity_poly.pdbx_strand_id
1 'polypeptide(L)'
;MRCKCCSDIRLYSLLQTYKGWFFVLVTGLLFLFYVIPQINEINNSYEQALKAKEDDSSIFETAANLVTSVDADGIIVDCNNQVHNILGYKREEIIGYPMGKLIHPDYLDKASQSLQQILEY
;
A
#
# COMPACT_ATOMS: atom_id res chain seq x y z
N MET A 1 50.37 -27.43 50.57
CA MET A 1 49.42 -26.33 50.82
C MET A 1 48.73 -25.96 49.51
N ARG A 2 47.44 -26.26 49.33
CA ARG A 2 46.64 -25.78 48.19
C ARG A 2 45.34 -25.19 48.76
N CYS A 3 45.21 -23.87 48.69
CA CYS A 3 44.12 -23.12 49.31
C CYS A 3 42.74 -23.52 48.73
N LYS A 4 41.87 -24.12 49.56
CA LYS A 4 40.45 -24.39 49.23
C LYS A 4 39.68 -23.10 48.88
N CYS A 5 40.05 -21.97 49.49
CA CYS A 5 39.42 -20.66 49.30
C CYS A 5 39.45 -20.16 47.83
N CYS A 6 40.48 -20.51 47.05
CA CYS A 6 40.60 -20.07 45.65
C CYS A 6 39.67 -20.86 44.70
N SER A 7 39.29 -22.09 45.08
CA SER A 7 38.36 -22.92 44.32
C SER A 7 36.92 -22.44 44.48
N ASP A 8 36.53 -22.04 45.70
CA ASP A 8 35.18 -21.51 45.98
C ASP A 8 34.93 -20.19 45.25
N ILE A 9 35.86 -19.23 45.31
CA ILE A 9 35.73 -17.93 44.61
C ILE A 9 35.53 -18.09 43.09
N ARG A 10 36.21 -19.06 42.46
CA ARG A 10 36.04 -19.36 41.03
C ARG A 10 34.68 -20.00 40.72
N LEU A 11 34.15 -20.80 41.65
CA LEU A 11 32.83 -21.41 41.49
C LEU A 11 31.71 -20.36 41.60
N TYR A 12 31.83 -19.42 42.55
CA TYR A 12 30.88 -18.31 42.71
C TYR A 12 30.88 -17.34 41.53
N SER A 13 32.05 -16.99 40.97
CA SER A 13 32.13 -16.09 39.82
C SER A 13 31.58 -16.70 38.53
N LEU A 14 31.72 -18.02 38.34
CA LEU A 14 31.10 -18.76 37.23
C LEU A 14 29.57 -18.81 37.37
N LEU A 15 29.05 -19.08 38.57
CA LEU A 15 27.62 -19.05 38.85
C LEU A 15 27.00 -17.67 38.63
N GLN A 16 27.72 -16.60 39.00
CA GLN A 16 27.27 -15.22 38.82
C GLN A 16 27.21 -14.82 37.33
N THR A 17 28.20 -15.25 36.55
CA THR A 17 28.23 -15.00 35.09
C THR A 17 27.11 -15.78 34.38
N TYR A 18 26.93 -17.06 34.74
CA TYR A 18 25.86 -17.90 34.17
C TYR A 18 24.47 -17.31 34.41
N LYS A 19 24.20 -16.76 35.61
CA LYS A 19 22.91 -16.13 35.92
C LYS A 19 22.63 -14.90 35.04
N GLY A 20 23.67 -14.10 34.74
CA GLY A 20 23.56 -12.95 33.84
C GLY A 20 23.30 -13.37 32.39
N TRP A 21 24.06 -14.33 31.88
CA TRP A 21 23.85 -14.86 30.53
C TRP A 21 22.49 -15.57 30.38
N PHE A 22 22.03 -16.25 31.42
CA PHE A 22 20.68 -16.80 31.48
C PHE A 22 19.62 -15.70 31.36
N PHE A 23 19.77 -14.60 32.10
CA PHE A 23 18.87 -13.46 31.98
C PHE A 23 18.87 -12.88 30.57
N VAL A 24 20.04 -12.61 29.98
CA VAL A 24 20.18 -12.07 28.62
C VAL A 24 19.55 -12.99 27.57
N LEU A 25 19.77 -14.31 27.67
CA LEU A 25 19.21 -15.29 26.73
C LEU A 25 17.68 -15.34 26.84
N VAL A 26 17.15 -15.40 28.06
CA VAL A 26 15.69 -15.45 28.28
C VAL A 26 15.04 -14.16 27.79
N THR A 27 15.60 -12.99 28.13
CA THR A 27 15.06 -11.70 27.67
C THR A 27 15.18 -11.54 26.15
N GLY A 28 16.28 -12.00 25.55
CA GLY A 28 16.48 -11.94 24.11
C GLY A 28 15.51 -12.85 23.36
N LEU A 29 15.30 -14.08 23.85
CA LEU A 29 14.32 -15.00 23.27
C LEU A 29 12.88 -14.48 23.41
N LEU A 30 12.51 -13.94 24.57
CA LEU A 30 11.20 -13.31 24.76
C LEU A 30 11.01 -12.12 23.83
N PHE A 31 12.03 -11.28 23.67
CA PHE A 31 11.98 -10.13 22.76
C PHE A 31 11.81 -10.57 21.30
N LEU A 32 12.60 -11.55 20.85
CA LEU A 32 12.46 -12.09 19.49
C LEU A 32 11.09 -12.74 19.27
N PHE A 33 10.62 -13.55 20.22
CA PHE A 33 9.34 -14.23 20.11
C PHE A 33 8.16 -13.26 20.08
N TYR A 34 8.25 -12.13 20.79
CA TYR A 34 7.16 -11.17 20.89
C TYR A 34 7.19 -10.08 19.79
N VAL A 35 8.37 -9.58 19.44
CA VAL A 35 8.53 -8.42 18.53
C VAL A 35 8.53 -8.82 17.06
N ILE A 36 9.13 -9.96 16.70
CA ILE A 36 9.18 -10.43 15.31
C ILE A 36 7.79 -10.63 14.69
N PRO A 37 6.82 -11.32 15.33
CA PRO A 37 5.49 -11.47 14.73
C PRO A 37 4.78 -10.12 14.55
N GLN A 38 4.99 -9.17 15.47
CA GLN A 38 4.40 -7.84 15.38
C GLN A 38 4.95 -7.02 14.21
N ILE A 39 6.25 -7.09 13.94
CA ILE A 39 6.86 -6.43 12.77
C ILE A 39 6.36 -7.08 11.47
N ASN A 40 6.27 -8.40 11.44
CA ASN A 40 5.82 -9.14 10.25
C ASN A 40 4.39 -8.80 9.88
N GLU A 41 3.50 -8.65 10.86
CA GLU A 41 2.10 -8.27 10.64
C GLU A 41 1.98 -6.86 10.04
N ILE A 42 2.75 -5.91 10.59
CA ILE A 42 2.80 -4.53 10.06
C ILE A 42 3.29 -4.52 8.61
N ASN A 43 4.39 -5.23 8.32
CA ASN A 43 4.94 -5.28 6.97
C ASN A 43 3.97 -5.91 5.96
N ASN A 44 3.28 -6.99 6.34
CA ASN A 44 2.31 -7.64 5.46
C ASN A 44 1.10 -6.72 5.19
N SER A 45 0.61 -5.99 6.20
CA SER A 45 -0.46 -5.01 6.00
C SER A 45 -0.04 -3.88 5.05
N TYR A 46 1.21 -3.44 5.16
CA TYR A 46 1.77 -2.41 4.29
C TYR A 46 1.94 -2.91 2.84
N GLU A 47 2.45 -4.14 2.65
CA GLU A 47 2.56 -4.75 1.33
C GLU A 47 1.19 -4.97 0.67
N GLN A 48 0.18 -5.40 1.43
CA GLN A 48 -1.18 -5.55 0.91
C GLN A 48 -1.78 -4.19 0.51
N ALA A 49 -1.60 -3.15 1.32
CA ALA A 49 -2.04 -1.81 0.99
C ALA A 49 -1.31 -1.24 -0.25
N LEU A 50 -0.03 -1.56 -0.42
CA LEU A 50 0.75 -1.16 -1.58
C LEU A 50 0.30 -1.89 -2.84
N LYS A 51 0.16 -3.22 -2.77
CA LYS A 51 -0.35 -4.04 -3.88
C LYS A 51 -1.76 -3.63 -4.29
N ALA A 52 -2.66 -3.38 -3.34
CA ALA A 52 -4.01 -2.93 -3.68
C ALA A 52 -4.00 -1.60 -4.47
N LYS A 53 -3.11 -0.67 -4.12
CA LYS A 53 -2.94 0.59 -4.88
C LYS A 53 -2.33 0.40 -6.26
N GLU A 54 -1.34 -0.48 -6.37
CA GLU A 54 -0.72 -0.83 -7.66
C GLU A 54 -1.71 -1.56 -8.56
N ASP A 55 -2.45 -2.52 -7.99
CA ASP A 55 -3.49 -3.27 -8.68
C ASP A 55 -4.60 -2.34 -9.16
N ASP A 56 -5.11 -1.42 -8.33
CA ASP A 56 -6.13 -0.44 -8.73
C ASP A 56 -5.65 0.41 -9.92
N SER A 57 -4.39 0.87 -9.88
CA SER A 57 -3.82 1.67 -10.96
C SER A 57 -3.63 0.83 -12.23
N SER A 58 -3.17 -0.42 -12.09
CA SER A 58 -3.01 -1.33 -13.22
C SER A 58 -4.34 -1.76 -13.82
N ILE A 59 -5.38 -1.97 -13.01
CA ILE A 59 -6.73 -2.30 -13.48
C ILE A 59 -7.31 -1.08 -14.19
N PHE A 60 -7.15 0.12 -13.61
CA PHE A 60 -7.54 1.36 -14.25
C PHE A 60 -6.88 1.51 -15.62
N GLU A 61 -5.59 1.19 -15.76
CA GLU A 61 -4.79 1.29 -17.00
C GLU A 61 -5.00 0.14 -18.00
N THR A 62 -5.21 -1.08 -17.51
CA THR A 62 -5.30 -2.29 -18.37
C THR A 62 -6.74 -2.64 -18.75
N ALA A 63 -7.73 -1.95 -18.15
CA ALA A 63 -9.13 -2.13 -18.52
C ALA A 63 -9.30 -2.03 -20.05
N ALA A 64 -10.05 -2.96 -20.64
CA ALA A 64 -10.31 -2.96 -22.08
C ALA A 64 -11.25 -1.80 -22.51
N ASN A 65 -11.96 -1.22 -21.55
CA ASN A 65 -12.90 -0.14 -21.77
C ASN A 65 -12.23 1.22 -21.55
N LEU A 66 -12.69 2.22 -22.28
CA LEU A 66 -12.34 3.62 -22.02
C LEU A 66 -12.82 4.03 -20.64
N VAL A 67 -11.90 4.35 -19.73
CA VAL A 67 -12.22 4.92 -18.41
C VAL A 67 -11.72 6.35 -18.35
N THR A 68 -12.61 7.26 -17.98
CA THR A 68 -12.35 8.70 -17.88
C THR A 68 -13.03 9.23 -16.62
N SER A 69 -12.30 10.04 -15.87
CA SER A 69 -12.82 10.75 -14.70
C SER A 69 -13.13 12.18 -15.09
N VAL A 70 -14.32 12.66 -14.70
CA VAL A 70 -14.77 14.03 -14.94
C VAL A 70 -15.08 14.73 -13.62
N ASP A 71 -14.92 16.04 -13.58
CA ASP A 71 -15.41 16.85 -12.47
C ASP A 71 -16.93 17.10 -12.56
N ALA A 72 -17.48 17.85 -11.60
CA ALA A 72 -18.90 18.19 -11.56
C ALA A 72 -19.38 19.01 -12.77
N ASP A 73 -18.47 19.73 -13.44
CA ASP A 73 -18.74 20.50 -14.64
C ASP A 73 -18.56 19.67 -15.93
N GLY A 74 -18.22 18.38 -15.79
CA GLY A 74 -18.00 17.46 -16.92
C GLY A 74 -16.66 17.65 -17.62
N ILE A 75 -15.68 18.30 -16.97
CA ILE A 75 -14.31 18.46 -17.48
C ILE A 75 -13.50 17.22 -17.14
N ILE A 76 -12.74 16.71 -18.11
CA ILE A 76 -11.92 15.51 -17.94
C ILE A 76 -10.72 15.81 -17.03
N VAL A 77 -10.65 15.12 -15.89
CA VAL A 77 -9.57 15.23 -14.90
C VAL A 77 -8.54 14.12 -15.06
N ASP A 78 -8.97 12.93 -15.48
CA ASP A 78 -8.12 11.76 -15.65
C ASP A 78 -8.67 10.84 -16.77
N CYS A 79 -7.81 10.06 -17.42
CA CYS A 79 -8.20 9.03 -18.37
C CYS A 79 -7.16 7.89 -18.47
N ASN A 80 -7.63 6.66 -18.59
CA ASN A 80 -6.76 5.52 -18.92
C ASN A 80 -6.16 5.67 -20.34
N ASN A 81 -4.95 5.16 -20.57
CA ASN A 81 -4.31 4.90 -21.88
C ASN A 81 -5.21 4.36 -23.00
N GLN A 82 -6.35 3.70 -22.70
CA GLN A 82 -7.32 3.32 -23.75
C GLN A 82 -7.88 4.51 -24.54
N VAL A 83 -7.81 5.73 -24.01
CA VAL A 83 -8.12 6.96 -24.76
C VAL A 83 -7.36 7.05 -26.07
N HIS A 84 -6.09 6.67 -26.07
CA HIS A 84 -5.27 6.67 -27.26
C HIS A 84 -5.69 5.58 -28.24
N ASN A 85 -5.96 4.38 -27.74
CA ASN A 85 -6.32 3.24 -28.57
C ASN A 85 -7.70 3.37 -29.21
N ILE A 86 -8.67 3.93 -28.50
CA ILE A 86 -10.08 4.00 -28.92
C ILE A 86 -10.39 5.32 -29.63
N LEU A 87 -9.98 6.45 -29.05
CA LEU A 87 -10.31 7.78 -29.57
C LEU A 87 -9.17 8.41 -30.38
N GLY A 88 -7.94 7.88 -30.30
CA GLY A 88 -6.78 8.38 -31.03
C GLY A 88 -6.08 9.58 -30.38
N TYR A 89 -6.66 10.17 -29.35
CA TYR A 89 -6.07 11.31 -28.63
C TYR A 89 -5.07 10.86 -27.58
N LYS A 90 -4.04 11.67 -27.32
CA LYS A 90 -3.19 11.48 -26.15
C LYS A 90 -3.88 12.00 -24.90
N ARG A 91 -3.51 11.44 -23.75
CA ARG A 91 -4.01 11.87 -22.45
C ARG A 91 -3.83 13.38 -22.25
N GLU A 92 -2.66 13.92 -22.55
CA GLU A 92 -2.36 15.34 -22.33
C GLU A 92 -3.21 16.28 -23.21
N GLU A 93 -3.78 15.78 -24.30
CA GLU A 93 -4.58 16.57 -25.24
C GLU A 93 -6.03 16.72 -24.79
N ILE A 94 -6.52 15.79 -23.96
CA ILE A 94 -7.93 15.76 -23.54
C ILE A 94 -8.14 16.10 -22.07
N ILE A 95 -7.07 16.08 -21.25
CA ILE A 95 -7.15 16.53 -19.86
C ILE A 95 -7.50 18.03 -19.87
N GLY A 96 -8.54 18.41 -19.13
CA GLY A 96 -9.09 19.77 -19.12
C GLY A 96 -10.08 20.07 -20.24
N TYR A 97 -10.36 19.12 -21.15
CA TYR A 97 -11.43 19.28 -22.15
C TYR A 97 -12.80 18.87 -21.58
N PRO A 98 -13.88 19.54 -21.99
CA PRO A 98 -15.23 19.11 -21.66
C PRO A 98 -15.53 17.79 -22.35
N MET A 99 -15.94 16.79 -21.58
CA MET A 99 -16.29 15.44 -22.07
C MET A 99 -17.32 15.47 -23.20
N GLY A 100 -18.26 16.41 -23.14
CA GLY A 100 -19.28 16.59 -24.18
C GLY A 100 -18.73 16.84 -25.58
N LYS A 101 -17.48 17.31 -25.75
CA LYS A 101 -16.88 17.45 -27.09
C LYS A 101 -16.44 16.13 -27.71
N LEU A 102 -16.23 15.09 -26.91
CA LEU A 102 -15.87 13.75 -27.37
C LEU A 102 -17.10 12.88 -27.67
N ILE A 103 -18.28 13.31 -27.18
CA ILE A 103 -19.54 12.59 -27.33
C ILE A 103 -20.28 13.11 -28.56
N HIS A 104 -20.85 12.20 -29.35
CA HIS A 104 -21.68 12.56 -30.49
C HIS A 104 -22.92 13.38 -30.03
N PRO A 105 -23.32 14.45 -30.75
CA PRO A 105 -24.40 15.36 -30.33
C PRO A 105 -25.68 14.68 -29.85
N ASP A 106 -26.10 13.62 -30.55
CA ASP A 106 -27.31 12.85 -30.26
C ASP A 106 -27.30 12.15 -28.88
N TYR A 107 -26.14 12.07 -28.22
CA TYR A 107 -25.95 11.40 -26.93
C TYR A 107 -25.61 12.38 -25.79
N LEU A 108 -25.53 13.69 -26.06
CA LEU A 108 -25.21 14.69 -25.04
C LEU A 108 -26.26 14.75 -23.94
N ASP A 109 -27.54 14.71 -24.31
CA ASP A 109 -28.64 14.76 -23.34
C ASP A 109 -28.58 13.56 -22.38
N LYS A 110 -28.34 12.36 -22.92
CA LYS A 110 -28.18 11.14 -22.12
C LYS A 110 -26.96 11.23 -21.20
N ALA A 111 -25.83 11.74 -21.70
CA ALA A 111 -24.61 11.88 -20.91
C ALA A 111 -24.79 12.85 -19.74
N SER A 112 -25.47 13.98 -19.97
CA SER A 112 -25.76 14.97 -18.93
C SER A 112 -26.69 14.43 -17.84
N GLN A 113 -27.70 13.64 -18.20
CA GLN A 113 -28.61 12.99 -17.25
C GLN A 113 -27.86 11.98 -16.37
N SER A 114 -27.00 11.15 -16.95
CA SER A 114 -26.20 10.19 -16.19
C SER A 114 -25.26 10.89 -15.21
N LEU A 115 -24.65 12.03 -15.60
CA LEU A 115 -23.78 12.80 -14.72
C LEU A 115 -24.56 13.40 -13.55
N GLN A 116 -25.75 13.95 -13.80
CA GLN A 116 -26.63 14.48 -12.74
C GLN A 116 -27.01 13.40 -11.72
N GLN A 117 -27.35 12.19 -12.17
CA GLN A 117 -27.67 11.08 -11.27
C GLN A 117 -26.51 10.67 -10.36
N ILE A 118 -25.26 10.80 -10.82
CA ILE A 118 -24.06 10.49 -10.02
C ILE A 118 -23.80 11.58 -8.98
N LEU A 119 -24.03 12.85 -9.32
CA LEU A 119 -23.83 13.99 -8.40
C LEU A 119 -24.93 14.11 -7.34
N GLU A 120 -26.11 13.55 -7.58
CA GLU A 120 -27.23 13.55 -6.62
C GLU A 120 -27.14 12.43 -5.55
N TYR A 121 -26.16 11.52 -5.65
CA TYR A 121 -25.91 10.43 -4.70
C TYR A 121 -24.69 10.70 -3.83
#